data_AF-A0A2V7XZZ0-F1
#
_entry.id   AF-A0A2V7XZZ0-F1
#
_cell.length_a   1.000
_cell.length_b   1.000
_cell.length_c   1.000
_cell.angle_alpha   90.00
_cell.angle_beta   90.00
_cell.angle_gamma   90.00
#
_symmetry.space_group_name_H-M   'P 1'
#
loop_
_entity.id
_entity.type
_entity.pdbx_description
1 polymer ?
#
loop_
_entity_poly.entity_id
_entity_poly.type
_entity_poly.pdbx_seq_one_letter_code
_entity_poly.pdbx_strand_id
1 'polypeptide(L)'
;MKMQTWRWAGLALLLLVHAARAQEETDAPAPAEPRARFTPWRVQIVFSKYQGEKKVASLPYTLTCNAPDRQPAVLRMGIEVPVPTGPAKEGIPGGFNYKNVGTSIDCRAGNPEEGGRYRLELNIEQSSIYSAIDEKVTRPGTDKDGKSAWGVSDTALASAPMFRSFRASFVPLLRDGQTVQYTAATDPVSGEVVKIDVTVTVLK
;
A
#
# COMPACT_ATOMS: atom_id res chain seq x y z
N MET A 1 -35.13 -83.57 -12.12
CA MET A 1 -35.53 -82.17 -11.81
C MET A 1 -34.82 -81.73 -10.55
N LYS A 2 -34.09 -80.61 -10.60
CA LYS A 2 -33.10 -80.20 -9.60
C LYS A 2 -33.76 -79.41 -8.46
N MET A 3 -33.60 -79.86 -7.22
CA MET A 3 -33.25 -79.02 -6.07
C MET A 3 -32.94 -79.85 -4.82
N GLN A 4 -31.94 -79.36 -4.09
CA GLN A 4 -31.84 -79.37 -2.63
C GLN A 4 -31.19 -80.57 -1.92
N THR A 5 -30.18 -80.23 -1.09
CA THR A 5 -29.53 -80.89 0.07
C THR A 5 -28.00 -80.78 -0.08
N TRP A 6 -27.15 -80.55 0.92
CA TRP A 6 -27.23 -80.18 2.34
C TRP A 6 -25.81 -79.70 2.73
N ARG A 7 -25.64 -79.28 3.98
CA ARG A 7 -24.41 -78.72 4.59
C ARG A 7 -23.21 -79.70 4.48
N TRP A 8 -21.96 -79.30 4.69
CA TRP A 8 -21.20 -79.50 5.94
C TRP A 8 -19.85 -78.77 5.88
N ALA A 9 -19.37 -78.39 7.06
CA ALA A 9 -18.20 -77.59 7.37
C ALA A 9 -16.84 -78.27 7.13
N GLY A 10 -15.78 -77.47 7.04
CA GLY A 10 -14.39 -77.90 7.12
C GLY A 10 -13.44 -76.72 7.27
N LEU A 11 -13.07 -76.43 8.51
CA LEU A 11 -12.00 -75.52 8.95
C LEU A 11 -10.63 -76.23 8.85
N ALA A 12 -9.54 -75.44 8.89
CA ALA A 12 -8.12 -75.81 9.08
C ALA A 12 -7.30 -75.90 7.77
N LEU A 13 -6.05 -75.43 7.64
CA LEU A 13 -5.08 -74.75 8.49
C LEU A 13 -3.95 -74.22 7.56
N LEU A 14 -3.33 -73.11 7.98
CA LEU A 14 -2.06 -72.50 7.54
C LEU A 14 -1.12 -73.31 6.63
N LEU A 15 -0.70 -72.67 5.52
CA LEU A 15 0.68 -72.75 5.04
C LEU A 15 1.16 -71.39 4.51
N LEU A 16 2.21 -70.87 5.15
CA LEU A 16 3.06 -69.80 4.68
C LEU A 16 3.67 -70.17 3.32
N VAL A 17 3.44 -69.34 2.30
CA VAL A 17 4.32 -69.26 1.13
C VAL A 17 4.54 -67.79 0.80
N HIS A 18 5.76 -67.32 1.07
CA HIS A 18 6.28 -66.08 0.52
C HIS A 18 6.47 -66.29 -0.99
N ALA A 19 5.62 -65.66 -1.80
CA ALA A 19 5.85 -65.49 -3.22
C ALA A 19 5.76 -64.01 -3.55
N ALA A 20 6.94 -63.40 -3.67
CA ALA A 20 7.16 -62.09 -4.26
C ALA A 20 6.45 -61.96 -5.61
N ARG A 21 5.66 -60.89 -5.77
CA ARG A 21 5.44 -60.09 -7.00
C ARG A 21 4.94 -58.71 -6.57
N ALA A 22 5.78 -57.69 -6.74
CA ALA A 22 5.74 -56.76 -7.88
C ALA A 22 4.74 -55.62 -7.64
N GLN A 23 5.24 -54.46 -7.22
CA GLN A 23 5.31 -53.26 -8.07
C GLN A 23 5.92 -52.15 -7.21
N GLU A 24 7.22 -51.92 -7.43
CA GLU A 24 7.89 -50.72 -7.01
C GLU A 24 7.30 -49.57 -7.84
N GLU A 25 6.27 -48.90 -7.31
CA GLU A 25 5.84 -47.62 -7.84
C GLU A 25 6.91 -46.62 -7.41
N THR A 26 7.92 -46.52 -8.27
CA THR A 26 8.86 -45.40 -8.25
C THR A 26 8.00 -44.14 -8.32
N ASP A 27 7.93 -43.43 -7.20
CA ASP A 27 7.48 -42.03 -7.12
C ASP A 27 8.34 -41.22 -8.09
N ALA A 28 7.93 -41.19 -9.36
CA ALA A 28 8.40 -40.20 -10.30
C ALA A 28 7.88 -38.86 -9.78
N PRO A 29 8.75 -37.89 -9.44
CA PRO A 29 8.29 -36.60 -8.97
C PRO A 29 7.42 -35.99 -10.08
N ALA A 30 6.19 -35.63 -9.72
CA ALA A 30 5.28 -34.91 -10.59
C ALA A 30 6.03 -33.74 -11.26
N PRO A 31 5.81 -33.47 -12.56
CA PRO A 31 6.46 -32.37 -13.25
C PRO A 31 6.27 -31.10 -12.42
N ALA A 32 7.37 -30.52 -11.93
CA ALA A 32 7.34 -29.27 -11.21
C ALA A 32 6.58 -28.26 -12.09
N GLU A 33 5.45 -27.76 -11.59
CA GLU A 33 4.71 -26.71 -12.27
C GLU A 33 5.71 -25.61 -12.66
N PRO A 34 5.64 -25.08 -13.90
CA PRO A 34 6.59 -24.08 -14.35
C PRO A 34 6.54 -22.92 -13.38
N ARG A 35 7.63 -22.71 -12.62
CA ARG A 35 7.79 -21.56 -11.73
C ARG A 35 7.39 -20.32 -12.52
N ALA A 36 6.35 -19.64 -12.08
CA ALA A 36 5.88 -18.43 -12.74
C ALA A 36 7.08 -17.51 -12.92
N ARG A 37 7.41 -17.21 -14.18
CA ARG A 37 8.53 -16.32 -14.50
C ARG A 37 8.12 -14.92 -14.15
N PHE A 38 8.46 -14.47 -12.94
CA PHE A 38 8.37 -13.07 -12.57
C PHE A 38 9.72 -12.39 -12.78
N THR A 39 9.68 -11.16 -13.27
CA THR A 39 10.82 -10.27 -13.41
C THR A 39 10.72 -9.22 -12.30
N PRO A 40 11.63 -9.23 -11.31
CA PRO A 40 11.62 -8.23 -10.26
C PRO A 40 12.07 -6.86 -10.78
N TRP A 41 11.33 -5.81 -10.45
CA TRP A 41 11.64 -4.43 -10.79
C TRP A 41 11.85 -3.63 -9.51
N ARG A 42 12.90 -2.83 -9.46
CA ARG A 42 13.08 -1.77 -8.47
C ARG A 42 12.44 -0.50 -9.01
N VAL A 43 11.46 0.03 -8.29
CA VAL A 43 10.79 1.28 -8.62
C VAL A 43 11.21 2.32 -7.59
N GLN A 44 11.76 3.43 -8.08
CA GLN A 44 12.12 4.58 -7.27
C GLN A 44 11.15 5.73 -7.56
N ILE A 45 10.59 6.31 -6.51
CA ILE A 45 9.66 7.43 -6.57
C ILE A 45 10.25 8.55 -5.74
N VAL A 46 10.41 9.73 -6.33
CA VAL A 46 10.97 10.89 -5.63
C VAL A 46 9.94 12.00 -5.59
N PHE A 47 9.53 12.38 -4.38
CA PHE A 47 8.70 13.56 -4.16
C PHE A 47 9.63 14.75 -3.95
N SER A 48 9.55 15.71 -4.85
CA SER A 48 10.29 16.97 -4.76
C SER A 48 9.31 18.09 -4.46
N LYS A 49 9.48 18.78 -3.33
CA LYS A 49 8.68 19.97 -2.98
C LYS A 49 9.46 21.23 -3.32
N TYR A 50 8.80 22.20 -3.92
CA TYR A 50 9.36 23.49 -4.29
C TYR A 50 8.55 24.65 -3.72
N GLN A 51 9.22 25.73 -3.35
CA GLN A 51 8.61 27.03 -3.08
C GLN A 51 9.17 28.01 -4.12
N GLY A 52 8.32 28.39 -5.08
CA GLY A 52 8.81 29.00 -6.32
C GLY A 52 9.78 28.06 -7.03
N GLU A 53 11.01 28.53 -7.28
CA GLU A 53 12.07 27.74 -7.94
C GLU A 53 12.95 26.96 -6.95
N LYS A 54 12.86 27.26 -5.66
CA LYS A 54 13.71 26.64 -4.64
C LYS A 54 13.16 25.28 -4.24
N LYS A 55 13.99 24.23 -4.36
CA LYS A 55 13.68 22.91 -3.80
C LYS A 55 13.75 22.97 -2.28
N VAL A 56 12.62 22.70 -1.60
CA VAL A 56 12.51 22.73 -0.14
C VAL A 56 12.55 21.34 0.48
N ALA A 57 12.17 20.30 -0.27
CA ALA A 57 12.29 18.91 0.20
C ALA A 57 12.49 17.94 -0.97
N SER A 58 13.12 16.80 -0.67
CA SER A 58 13.31 15.68 -1.59
C SER A 58 13.16 14.38 -0.81
N LEU A 59 12.08 13.63 -1.06
CA LEU A 59 11.72 12.42 -0.32
C LEU A 59 11.75 11.21 -1.28
N PRO A 60 12.84 10.42 -1.28
CA PRO A 60 12.94 9.22 -2.11
C PRO A 60 12.28 8.02 -1.43
N TYR A 61 11.53 7.24 -2.21
CA TYR A 61 10.92 5.98 -1.83
C TYR A 61 11.33 4.91 -2.84
N THR A 62 11.65 3.72 -2.35
CA THR A 62 12.05 2.59 -3.19
C THR A 62 11.20 1.39 -2.85
N LEU A 63 10.67 0.75 -3.90
CA LEU A 63 9.82 -0.44 -3.83
C LEU A 63 10.40 -1.50 -4.75
N THR A 64 10.26 -2.76 -4.39
CA THR A 64 10.47 -3.87 -5.33
C THR A 64 9.10 -4.45 -5.66
N CYS A 65 8.81 -4.57 -6.95
CA CYS A 65 7.59 -5.19 -7.46
C CYS A 65 7.93 -6.29 -8.47
N ASN A 66 7.08 -7.28 -8.60
CA ASN A 66 7.29 -8.40 -9.52
C ASN A 66 6.41 -8.23 -10.75
N ALA A 67 6.94 -8.51 -11.93
CA ALA A 67 6.20 -8.41 -13.19
C ALA A 67 6.15 -9.76 -13.94
N PRO A 68 5.01 -10.20 -14.47
CA PRO A 68 3.68 -9.67 -14.18
C PRO A 68 3.18 -10.21 -12.84
N ASP A 69 2.80 -9.33 -11.92
CA ASP A 69 2.13 -9.71 -10.69
C ASP A 69 0.76 -9.02 -10.60
N ARG A 70 -0.20 -9.75 -10.02
CA ARG A 70 -1.52 -9.20 -9.71
C ARG A 70 -1.49 -8.42 -8.41
N GLN A 71 -0.58 -8.75 -7.50
CA GLN A 71 -0.47 -8.07 -6.21
C GLN A 71 0.36 -6.79 -6.35
N PRO A 72 -0.14 -5.63 -5.87
CA PRO A 72 0.67 -4.43 -5.79
C PRO A 72 1.75 -4.57 -4.72
N ALA A 73 2.93 -4.02 -4.97
CA ALA A 73 3.87 -3.68 -3.92
C ALA A 73 3.33 -2.48 -3.13
N VAL A 74 3.17 -2.64 -1.82
CA VAL A 74 2.52 -1.69 -0.93
C VAL A 74 3.54 -1.10 0.02
N LEU A 75 3.64 0.22 0.08
CA LEU A 75 4.38 0.95 1.11
C LEU A 75 3.44 1.88 1.86
N ARG A 76 3.51 1.81 3.18
CA ARG A 76 2.81 2.69 4.11
C ARG A 76 3.82 3.19 5.12
N MET A 77 3.94 4.50 5.26
CA MET A 77 4.85 5.13 6.21
C MET A 77 4.16 6.35 6.79
N GLY A 78 3.98 6.41 8.10
CA GLY A 78 3.24 7.51 8.72
C GLY A 78 3.09 7.35 10.22
N ILE A 79 2.24 8.19 10.78
CA ILE A 79 1.83 8.20 12.18
C ILE A 79 0.30 8.18 12.26
N GLU A 80 -0.23 7.76 13.40
CA GLU A 80 -1.66 7.84 13.69
C GLU A 80 -1.93 9.06 14.58
N VAL A 81 -2.80 9.96 14.10
CA VAL A 81 -3.14 11.20 14.78
C VAL A 81 -4.51 11.04 15.45
N PRO A 82 -4.64 11.27 16.76
CA PRO A 82 -5.92 11.25 17.44
C PRO A 82 -6.75 12.48 17.05
N VAL A 83 -7.97 12.24 16.58
CA VAL A 83 -8.95 13.26 16.20
C VAL A 83 -10.12 13.17 17.19
N PRO A 84 -10.41 14.23 17.97
CA PRO A 84 -11.55 14.24 18.87
C PRO A 84 -12.88 14.06 18.12
N THR A 85 -13.74 13.13 18.57
CA THR A 85 -15.03 12.82 17.92
C THR A 85 -16.26 13.34 18.67
N GLY A 86 -16.07 14.18 19.69
CA GLY A 86 -17.15 14.85 20.40
C GLY A 86 -16.65 15.72 21.54
N PRO A 87 -17.50 16.59 22.10
CA PRO A 87 -17.15 17.34 23.30
C PRO A 87 -16.92 16.36 24.45
N ALA A 88 -15.82 16.53 25.17
CA ALA A 88 -15.65 15.85 26.46
C ALA A 88 -16.79 16.31 27.37
N LYS A 89 -17.58 15.35 27.89
CA LYS A 89 -18.61 15.65 28.90
C LYS A 89 -17.96 15.58 30.27
N GLU A 90 -18.48 16.34 31.22
CA GLU A 90 -17.96 16.35 32.59
C GLU A 90 -17.95 14.90 33.16
N GLY A 91 -16.77 14.42 33.56
CA GLY A 91 -16.56 13.06 34.05
C GLY A 91 -16.43 11.95 32.97
N ILE A 92 -16.56 12.26 31.67
CA ILE A 92 -16.42 11.29 30.58
C ILE A 92 -15.37 11.80 29.57
N PRO A 93 -14.22 11.12 29.42
CA PRO A 93 -13.24 11.45 28.39
C PRO A 93 -13.90 11.49 27.01
N GLY A 94 -13.66 12.56 26.25
CA GLY A 94 -14.13 12.64 24.86
C GLY A 94 -13.58 11.48 24.03
N GLY A 95 -14.37 11.01 23.05
CA GLY A 95 -13.92 9.97 22.13
C GLY A 95 -12.81 10.46 21.21
N PHE A 96 -11.90 9.55 20.82
CA PHE A 96 -10.88 9.80 19.81
C PHE A 96 -11.04 8.83 18.64
N ASN A 97 -10.86 9.32 17.43
CA ASN A 97 -10.68 8.52 16.23
C ASN A 97 -9.28 8.73 15.68
N TYR A 98 -8.58 7.66 15.34
CA TYR A 98 -7.22 7.75 14.85
C TYR A 98 -7.20 7.85 13.33
N LYS A 99 -6.51 8.88 12.83
CA LYS A 99 -6.33 9.10 11.40
C LYS A 99 -4.88 8.90 11.01
N ASN A 100 -4.65 8.02 10.04
CA ASN A 100 -3.32 7.80 9.47
C ASN A 100 -2.85 9.02 8.66
N VAL A 101 -1.65 9.50 8.98
CA VAL A 101 -0.99 10.62 8.31
C VAL A 101 0.39 10.21 7.87
N GLY A 102 0.66 10.32 6.56
CA GLY A 102 1.95 9.96 6.01
C GLY A 102 1.90 9.68 4.52
N THR A 103 2.76 8.81 4.04
CA THR A 103 2.85 8.42 2.63
C THR A 103 2.38 6.98 2.44
N SER A 104 1.51 6.79 1.46
CA SER A 104 0.93 5.52 1.04
C SER A 104 1.15 5.38 -0.46
N ILE A 105 1.85 4.33 -0.87
CA ILE A 105 2.15 4.05 -2.27
C ILE A 105 1.75 2.61 -2.57
N ASP A 106 0.93 2.43 -3.60
CA ASP A 106 0.65 1.14 -4.22
C ASP A 106 1.24 1.14 -5.62
N CYS A 107 2.12 0.18 -5.87
CA CYS A 107 2.81 0.04 -7.14
C CYS A 107 2.54 -1.35 -7.71
N ARG A 108 1.83 -1.41 -8.82
CA ARG A 108 1.62 -2.65 -9.55
C ARG A 108 2.41 -2.65 -10.84
N ALA A 109 3.17 -3.71 -11.06
CA ALA A 109 3.88 -3.92 -12.31
C ALA A 109 2.96 -4.65 -13.31
N GLY A 110 2.72 -4.02 -14.45
CA GLY A 110 2.00 -4.62 -15.56
C GLY A 110 2.86 -5.61 -16.34
N ASN A 111 2.28 -6.18 -17.39
CA ASN A 111 3.07 -6.91 -18.38
C ASN A 111 4.09 -5.95 -19.02
N PRO A 112 5.34 -6.40 -19.25
CA PRO A 112 6.25 -5.68 -20.14
C PRO A 112 5.56 -5.48 -21.50
N GLU A 113 5.63 -4.26 -22.03
CA GLU A 113 5.11 -3.95 -23.36
C GLU A 113 6.17 -4.19 -24.44
N GLU A 114 5.71 -4.32 -25.68
CA GLU A 114 6.59 -4.36 -26.85
C GLU A 114 7.51 -3.12 -26.90
N GLY A 115 8.77 -3.36 -27.27
CA GLY A 115 9.80 -2.31 -27.34
C GLY A 115 10.53 -2.03 -26.03
N GLY A 116 10.45 -2.92 -25.03
CA GLY A 116 11.22 -2.85 -23.79
C GLY A 116 10.75 -1.76 -22.83
N ARG A 117 9.45 -1.47 -22.84
CA ARG A 117 8.80 -0.52 -21.95
C ARG A 117 8.07 -1.24 -20.83
N TYR A 118 8.16 -0.69 -19.64
CA TYR A 118 7.60 -1.24 -18.42
C TYR A 118 6.44 -0.38 -17.97
N ARG A 119 5.26 -1.00 -17.91
CA ARG A 119 4.02 -0.37 -17.47
C ARG A 119 3.90 -0.51 -15.96
N LEU A 120 3.81 0.62 -15.26
CA LEU A 120 3.54 0.68 -13.83
C LEU A 120 2.14 1.23 -13.61
N GLU A 121 1.42 0.76 -12.60
CA GLU A 121 0.22 1.44 -12.08
C GLU A 121 0.57 1.93 -10.68
N LEU A 122 0.50 3.25 -10.48
CA LEU A 122 0.86 3.90 -9.23
C LEU A 122 -0.36 4.58 -8.64
N ASN A 123 -0.69 4.24 -7.40
CA ASN A 123 -1.60 5.00 -6.56
C ASN A 123 -0.81 5.57 -5.39
N ILE A 124 -0.81 6.89 -5.29
CA ILE A 124 -0.01 7.63 -4.32
C ILE A 124 -0.96 8.50 -3.50
N GLU A 125 -0.83 8.39 -2.19
CA GLU A 125 -1.45 9.29 -1.23
C GLU A 125 -0.37 9.81 -0.27
N GLN A 126 -0.27 11.12 -0.14
CA GLN A 126 0.57 11.77 0.86
C GLN A 126 -0.31 12.69 1.70
N SER A 127 -0.35 12.47 3.00
CA SER A 127 -1.03 13.32 3.97
C SER A 127 -0.05 13.90 4.98
N SER A 128 -0.35 15.10 5.45
CA SER A 128 0.40 15.77 6.51
C SER A 128 -0.55 16.53 7.44
N ILE A 129 -0.12 16.74 8.68
CA ILE A 129 -0.83 17.62 9.61
C ILE A 129 -0.52 19.07 9.20
N TYR A 130 -1.56 19.88 9.13
CA TYR A 130 -1.45 21.32 8.95
C TYR A 130 -1.84 22.00 10.26
N SER A 131 -0.94 22.80 10.81
CA SER A 131 -1.20 23.63 11.99
C SER A 131 -1.23 25.09 11.57
N ALA A 132 -2.39 25.75 11.66
CA ALA A 132 -2.51 27.20 11.45
C ALA A 132 -1.94 28.03 12.62
N ILE A 133 -1.18 27.42 13.54
CA ILE A 133 -0.75 28.02 14.81
C ILE A 133 0.70 28.53 14.74
N ASP A 134 1.42 28.33 13.64
CA ASP A 134 2.80 28.82 13.51
C ASP A 134 2.91 30.27 13.02
N GLU A 135 1.78 30.93 12.77
CA GLU A 135 1.76 32.37 12.63
C GLU A 135 1.51 33.00 14.01
N LYS A 136 2.51 33.67 14.55
CA LYS A 136 2.35 34.85 15.42
C LYS A 136 1.61 35.98 14.66
N VAL A 137 0.51 35.66 13.98
CA VAL A 137 -0.48 36.64 13.59
C VAL A 137 -1.16 37.03 14.87
N THR A 138 -0.70 38.15 15.43
CA THR A 138 -1.59 39.05 16.15
C THR A 138 -2.83 39.19 15.28
N ARG A 139 -3.89 38.45 15.60
CA ARG A 139 -5.16 38.48 14.87
C ARG A 139 -5.56 39.95 14.77
N PRO A 140 -5.66 40.54 13.56
CA PRO A 140 -6.17 41.89 13.45
C PRO A 140 -7.62 41.88 13.97
N GLY A 141 -7.86 42.53 15.11
CA GLY A 141 -9.18 42.58 15.74
C GLY A 141 -9.39 41.68 16.96
N THR A 142 -8.34 41.19 17.63
CA THR A 142 -8.45 40.79 19.05
C THR A 142 -8.36 42.02 19.94
N ASP A 143 -9.36 42.23 20.81
CA ASP A 143 -9.28 43.20 21.89
C ASP A 143 -8.22 42.80 22.93
N LYS A 144 -7.96 43.67 23.91
CA LYS A 144 -7.01 43.41 25.02
C LYS A 144 -7.44 42.23 25.91
N ASP A 145 -8.66 41.72 25.72
CA ASP A 145 -9.26 40.60 26.44
C ASP A 145 -9.31 39.31 25.58
N GLY A 146 -8.71 39.31 24.38
CA GLY A 146 -8.57 38.14 23.50
C GLY A 146 -9.81 37.76 22.68
N LYS A 147 -10.85 38.60 22.61
CA LYS A 147 -12.08 38.31 21.86
C LYS A 147 -12.00 38.84 20.43
N SER A 148 -12.38 38.02 19.45
CA SER A 148 -12.35 38.38 18.03
C SER A 148 -13.53 39.31 17.68
N ALA A 149 -13.26 40.39 16.93
CA ALA A 149 -14.25 41.37 16.48
C ALA A 149 -15.35 40.82 15.55
N TRP A 150 -15.20 39.58 15.07
CA TRP A 150 -16.15 38.92 14.16
C TRP A 150 -17.11 37.93 14.85
N GLY A 151 -17.16 37.92 16.19
CA GLY A 151 -18.08 37.02 16.92
C GLY A 151 -17.76 35.54 16.75
N VAL A 152 -16.60 35.19 16.17
CA VAL A 152 -16.07 33.83 16.15
C VAL A 152 -15.33 33.62 17.47
N SER A 153 -16.11 33.50 18.54
CA SER A 153 -15.62 33.03 19.84
C SER A 153 -15.22 31.56 19.71
N ASP A 154 -13.98 31.22 20.10
CA ASP A 154 -13.53 29.87 20.46
C ASP A 154 -14.26 28.70 19.79
N THR A 155 -14.32 28.71 18.46
CA THR A 155 -14.84 27.57 17.72
C THR A 155 -13.88 26.41 17.88
N ALA A 156 -14.40 25.25 18.29
CA ALA A 156 -13.68 23.97 18.40
C ALA A 156 -12.89 23.54 17.13
N LEU A 157 -13.05 24.27 16.03
CA LEU A 157 -12.26 24.14 14.81
C LEU A 157 -10.84 24.72 14.91
N ALA A 158 -10.58 25.67 15.83
CA ALA A 158 -9.26 26.25 16.03
C ALA A 158 -8.28 25.31 16.77
N SER A 159 -8.81 24.35 17.53
CA SER A 159 -8.03 23.32 18.23
C SER A 159 -8.07 21.95 17.55
N ALA A 160 -8.85 21.79 16.47
CA ALA A 160 -8.92 20.54 15.71
C ALA A 160 -7.75 20.45 14.71
N PRO A 161 -7.10 19.27 14.57
CA PRO A 161 -6.03 19.10 13.59
C PRO A 161 -6.60 19.21 12.17
N MET A 162 -5.98 20.05 11.34
CA MET A 162 -6.25 20.07 9.90
C MET A 162 -5.31 19.09 9.20
N PHE A 163 -5.80 18.44 8.15
CA PHE A 163 -5.02 17.48 7.36
C PHE A 163 -4.93 17.96 5.93
N ARG A 164 -3.70 18.08 5.44
CA ARG A 164 -3.42 18.27 4.02
C ARG A 164 -3.31 16.91 3.36
N SER A 165 -3.88 16.75 2.17
CA SER A 165 -3.77 15.52 1.39
C SER A 165 -3.43 15.81 -0.07
N PHE A 166 -2.46 15.09 -0.58
CA PHE A 166 -2.11 15.00 -1.99
C PHE A 166 -2.41 13.56 -2.44
N ARG A 167 -3.19 13.41 -3.51
CA ARG A 167 -3.51 12.11 -4.10
C ARG A 167 -3.22 12.15 -5.59
N ALA A 168 -2.53 11.14 -6.09
CA ALA A 168 -2.24 11.00 -7.51
C ALA A 168 -2.33 9.53 -7.92
N SER A 169 -3.01 9.28 -9.04
CA SER A 169 -3.14 7.96 -9.63
C SER A 169 -2.76 8.04 -11.09
N PHE A 170 -1.81 7.20 -11.51
CA PHE A 170 -1.32 7.24 -12.87
C PHE A 170 -0.60 5.98 -13.32
N VAL A 171 -0.37 5.87 -14.63
CA VAL A 171 0.21 4.67 -15.27
C VAL A 171 1.46 5.06 -16.08
N PRO A 172 2.67 5.07 -15.48
CA PRO A 172 3.91 5.30 -16.21
C PRO A 172 4.22 4.19 -17.20
N LEU A 173 4.79 4.58 -18.34
CA LEU A 173 5.40 3.68 -19.31
C LEU A 173 6.87 4.10 -19.50
N LEU A 174 7.80 3.32 -18.95
CA LEU A 174 9.21 3.71 -18.81
C LEU A 174 10.15 2.64 -19.38
N ARG A 175 11.32 3.02 -19.88
CA ARG A 175 12.40 2.06 -20.18
C ARG A 175 13.24 1.75 -18.94
N ASP A 176 14.06 0.70 -19.02
CA ASP A 176 14.98 0.33 -17.94
C ASP A 176 15.94 1.49 -17.63
N GLY A 177 16.02 1.89 -16.37
CA GLY A 177 16.82 3.01 -15.88
C GLY A 177 16.30 4.40 -16.24
N GLN A 178 15.16 4.52 -16.94
CA GLN A 178 14.62 5.81 -17.34
C GLN A 178 13.90 6.49 -16.16
N THR A 179 14.26 7.75 -15.92
CA THR A 179 13.55 8.63 -14.97
C THR A 179 12.65 9.60 -15.74
N VAL A 180 11.38 9.71 -15.34
CA VAL A 180 10.43 10.67 -15.92
C VAL A 180 9.65 11.36 -14.81
N GLN A 181 9.51 12.68 -14.94
CA GLN A 181 8.58 13.47 -14.13
C GLN A 181 7.16 13.19 -14.61
N TYR A 182 6.35 12.57 -13.77
CA TYR A 182 4.99 12.18 -14.17
C TYR A 182 3.94 13.21 -13.77
N THR A 183 4.06 13.82 -12.60
CA THR A 183 3.13 14.85 -12.15
C THR A 183 3.86 16.02 -11.51
N ALA A 184 3.29 17.20 -11.69
CA ALA A 184 3.63 18.42 -10.98
C ALA A 184 2.32 19.12 -10.61
N ALA A 185 2.11 19.40 -9.34
CA ALA A 185 0.91 20.08 -8.86
C ALA A 185 1.27 21.15 -7.82
N THR A 186 0.62 22.29 -7.91
CA THR A 186 0.74 23.37 -6.93
C THR A 186 -0.32 23.21 -5.85
N ASP A 187 0.09 23.20 -4.59
CA ASP A 187 -0.82 23.23 -3.44
C ASP A 187 -1.43 24.64 -3.31
N PRO A 188 -2.76 24.80 -3.44
CA PRO A 188 -3.40 26.11 -3.37
C PRO A 188 -3.33 26.75 -1.98
N VAL A 189 -3.08 25.98 -0.92
CA VAL A 189 -3.03 26.50 0.46
C VAL A 189 -1.65 27.05 0.80
N SER A 190 -0.58 26.35 0.41
CA SER A 190 0.80 26.74 0.75
C SER A 190 1.58 27.38 -0.40
N GLY A 191 1.10 27.26 -1.65
CA GLY A 191 1.85 27.65 -2.84
C GLY A 191 3.00 26.70 -3.19
N GLU A 192 3.21 25.62 -2.42
CA GLU A 192 4.26 24.64 -2.69
C GLU A 192 3.94 23.82 -3.95
N VAL A 193 4.94 23.61 -4.81
CA VAL A 193 4.82 22.71 -5.96
C VAL A 193 5.38 21.34 -5.60
N VAL A 194 4.55 20.30 -5.69
CA VAL A 194 4.96 18.90 -5.54
C VAL A 194 5.20 18.33 -6.93
N LYS A 195 6.41 17.84 -7.18
CA LYS A 195 6.78 17.08 -8.38
C LYS A 195 7.05 15.63 -7.99
N ILE A 196 6.60 14.69 -8.83
CA ILE A 196 6.86 13.26 -8.65
C ILE A 196 7.64 12.75 -9.85
N ASP A 197 8.86 12.31 -9.57
CA ASP A 197 9.72 11.62 -10.52
C ASP A 197 9.67 10.12 -10.26
N VAL A 198 9.56 9.33 -11.33
CA VAL A 198 9.51 7.87 -11.27
C VAL A 198 10.63 7.28 -12.12
N THR A 199 11.33 6.32 -11.54
CA THR A 199 12.37 5.52 -12.19
C THR A 199 12.04 4.04 -12.03
N VAL A 200 12.20 3.26 -13.10
CA VAL A 200 12.13 1.79 -13.04
C VAL A 200 13.49 1.20 -13.37
N THR A 201 13.89 0.16 -12.65
CA THR A 201 15.10 -0.61 -12.93
C THR A 201 14.76 -2.09 -12.91
N VAL A 202 15.05 -2.79 -14.00
CA VAL A 202 14.84 -4.23 -14.08
C VAL A 202 15.99 -4.95 -13.36
N LEU A 203 15.64 -5.78 -12.40
CA LEU A 203 16.59 -6.62 -11.69
C LEU A 203 16.75 -7.92 -12.47
N LYS A 204 18.02 -8.30 -12.69
CA LYS A 204 18.42 -9.52 -13.41
C LYS A 204 18.94 -10.56 -12.44
#